data_AF-A0A1Y5FPA5-F1
#
_entry.id   AF-A0A1Y5FPA5-F1
#
_cell.length_a   1.000
_cell.length_b   1.000
_cell.length_c   1.000
_cell.angle_alpha   90.00
_cell.angle_beta   90.00
_cell.angle_gamma   90.00
#
_symmetry.space_group_name_H-M   'P 1'
#
loop_
_entity.id
_entity.type
_entity.pdbx_description
1 polymer ?
#
loop_
_entity_poly.entity_id
_entity_poly.type
_entity_poly.pdbx_seq_one_letter_code
_entity_poly.pdbx_strand_id
1 'polypeptide(L)'
;MDEKRRFYRIDDSVSLSYKVISEAGLDDAIASSKVNSGRRQRLLSSLAELDGRINALVLDIDDQLPEVATVLKLLNRKIHIIGQMSESAESGGEEDVIPRPTHKISLSASGASFHAPASVRVHDCLELSLTLFPEYYFIKAFGRVVSCRDALPSTPDFNKLIAVDFIFLDADDQDYIMSHVLKKQSERLRDAKSD
;
A
#
# COMPACT_ATOMS: atom_id res chain seq x y z
N MET A 1 -12.90 22.62 19.91
CA MET A 1 -13.86 21.51 19.97
C MET A 1 -13.17 20.30 19.39
N ASP A 2 -12.55 19.49 20.26
CA ASP A 2 -11.86 18.24 19.90
C ASP A 2 -12.90 17.18 19.55
N GLU A 3 -13.24 17.10 18.27
CA GLU A 3 -14.05 15.99 17.78
C GLU A 3 -13.18 14.72 17.83
N LYS A 4 -13.51 13.85 18.80
CA LYS A 4 -12.84 12.59 19.11
C LYS A 4 -12.38 11.87 17.84
N ARG A 5 -11.07 11.70 17.69
CA ARG A 5 -10.46 10.85 16.66
C ARG A 5 -10.98 9.42 16.86
N ARG A 6 -11.92 8.99 16.02
CA ARG A 6 -12.58 7.67 16.12
C ARG A 6 -11.66 6.50 15.71
N PHE A 7 -10.55 6.80 15.06
CA PHE A 7 -9.59 5.80 14.57
C PHE A 7 -8.17 6.15 15.01
N TYR A 8 -7.43 5.11 15.40
CA TYR A 8 -6.00 5.20 15.66
C TYR A 8 -5.23 5.44 14.35
N ARG A 9 -4.13 6.17 14.43
CA ARG A 9 -3.24 6.50 13.31
C ARG A 9 -1.84 5.97 13.57
N ILE A 10 -1.17 5.52 12.51
CA ILE A 10 0.26 5.22 12.52
C ILE A 10 0.95 6.05 11.45
N ASP A 11 2.25 6.26 11.62
CA ASP A 11 3.10 6.62 10.49
C ASP A 11 3.60 5.34 9.84
N ASP A 12 3.61 5.25 8.52
CA ASP A 12 4.06 4.05 7.83
C ASP A 12 4.83 4.38 6.55
N SER A 13 5.72 3.49 6.15
CA SER A 13 6.37 3.53 4.84
C SER A 13 5.65 2.57 3.90
N VAL A 14 5.05 3.09 2.84
CA VAL A 14 4.19 2.33 1.91
C VAL A 14 4.61 2.57 0.46
N SER A 15 4.21 1.68 -0.44
CA SER A 15 4.14 2.02 -1.85
C SER A 15 2.82 2.74 -2.07
N LEU A 16 2.87 3.94 -2.64
CA LEU A 16 1.67 4.71 -2.96
C LEU A 16 1.76 5.23 -4.39
N SER A 17 0.73 4.95 -5.17
CA SER A 17 0.40 5.67 -6.39
C SER A 17 -1.04 6.16 -6.32
N TYR A 18 -1.31 7.27 -7.00
CA TYR A 18 -2.65 7.84 -7.01
C TYR A 18 -2.92 8.60 -8.30
N LYS A 19 -4.19 8.71 -8.67
CA LYS A 19 -4.65 9.55 -9.78
C LYS A 19 -5.87 10.35 -9.39
N VAL A 20 -5.96 11.57 -9.91
CA VAL A 20 -7.15 12.42 -9.77
C VAL A 20 -8.24 11.88 -10.70
N ILE A 21 -9.44 11.69 -10.17
CA ILE A 21 -10.61 11.24 -10.91
C ILE A 21 -11.71 12.30 -10.84
N SER A 22 -12.52 12.39 -11.89
CA SER A 22 -13.67 13.28 -11.90
C SER A 22 -14.77 12.73 -10.99
N GLU A 23 -15.52 13.63 -10.34
CA GLU A 23 -16.63 13.25 -9.47
C GLU A 23 -17.70 12.44 -10.22
N ALA A 24 -17.93 12.76 -11.50
CA ALA A 24 -18.84 12.01 -12.37
C ALA A 24 -18.37 10.58 -12.70
N GLY A 25 -17.06 10.30 -12.64
CA GLY A 25 -16.49 8.97 -12.88
C GLY A 25 -16.24 8.15 -11.62
N LEU A 26 -16.53 8.70 -10.43
CA LEU A 26 -16.24 8.07 -9.15
C LEU A 26 -17.07 6.80 -8.93
N ASP A 27 -18.38 6.86 -9.17
CA ASP A 27 -19.27 5.72 -8.94
C ASP A 27 -18.95 4.56 -9.89
N ASP A 28 -18.67 4.85 -11.15
CA ASP A 28 -18.27 3.85 -12.15
C ASP A 28 -16.91 3.21 -11.80
N ALA A 29 -15.97 4.00 -11.29
CA ALA A 29 -14.66 3.51 -10.86
C ALA A 29 -14.78 2.63 -9.60
N ILE A 30 -15.62 3.01 -8.64
CA ILE A 30 -15.94 2.20 -7.45
C ILE A 30 -16.63 0.88 -7.88
N ALA A 31 -17.61 0.94 -8.78
CA ALA A 31 -18.32 -0.23 -9.26
C ALA A 31 -17.37 -1.21 -9.99
N SER A 32 -16.53 -0.69 -10.88
CA SER A 32 -15.51 -1.47 -11.58
C SER A 32 -14.48 -2.07 -10.61
N SER A 33 -14.11 -1.31 -9.57
CA SER A 33 -13.22 -1.79 -8.51
C SER A 33 -13.85 -2.95 -7.75
N LYS A 34 -15.12 -2.89 -7.33
CA LYS A 34 -15.76 -4.02 -6.61
C LYS A 34 -15.73 -5.33 -7.42
N VAL A 35 -15.84 -5.26 -8.74
CA VAL A 35 -15.84 -6.45 -9.62
C VAL A 35 -14.43 -7.00 -9.87
N ASN A 36 -13.45 -6.14 -10.15
CA ASN A 36 -12.09 -6.56 -10.55
C ASN A 36 -11.10 -6.70 -9.38
N SER A 37 -11.30 -5.92 -8.31
CA SER A 37 -10.31 -5.81 -7.22
C SER A 37 -10.32 -7.07 -6.38
N GLY A 38 -11.49 -7.60 -5.99
CA GLY A 38 -11.55 -8.74 -5.09
C GLY A 38 -10.77 -9.97 -5.57
N ARG A 39 -10.74 -10.29 -6.87
CA ARG A 39 -10.06 -11.50 -7.36
C ARG A 39 -8.57 -11.31 -7.56
N ARG A 40 -8.16 -10.25 -8.28
CA ARG A 40 -6.74 -9.95 -8.53
C ARG A 40 -6.02 -9.60 -7.24
N GLN A 41 -6.69 -8.87 -6.34
CA GLN A 41 -6.11 -8.45 -5.07
C GLN A 41 -5.88 -9.60 -4.09
N ARG A 42 -6.83 -10.55 -4.02
CA ARG A 42 -6.63 -11.79 -3.26
C ARG A 42 -5.46 -12.63 -3.79
N LEU A 43 -5.28 -12.67 -5.11
CA LEU A 43 -4.15 -13.37 -5.72
C LEU A 43 -2.81 -12.67 -5.42
N LEU A 44 -2.75 -11.35 -5.56
CA LEU A 44 -1.53 -10.58 -5.26
C LEU A 44 -1.18 -10.63 -3.76
N SER A 45 -2.17 -10.54 -2.87
CA SER A 45 -1.95 -10.66 -1.42
C SER A 45 -1.52 -12.08 -1.03
N SER A 46 -2.11 -13.10 -1.64
CA SER A 46 -1.69 -14.49 -1.41
C SER A 46 -0.27 -14.75 -1.94
N LEU A 47 0.11 -14.14 -3.06
CA LEU A 47 1.46 -14.25 -3.61
C LEU A 47 2.49 -13.56 -2.69
N ALA A 48 2.15 -12.37 -2.22
CA ALA A 48 2.91 -11.61 -1.24
C ALA A 48 3.15 -12.37 0.09
N GLU A 49 2.10 -13.00 0.63
CA GLU A 49 2.21 -13.83 1.84
C GLU A 49 3.17 -15.01 1.61
N LEU A 50 3.06 -15.67 0.46
CA LEU A 50 3.93 -16.78 0.07
C LEU A 50 5.38 -16.31 -0.08
N ASP A 51 5.62 -15.19 -0.75
CA ASP A 51 6.96 -14.61 -0.90
C ASP A 51 7.60 -14.27 0.46
N GLY A 52 6.85 -13.67 1.37
CA GLY A 52 7.32 -13.38 2.73
C GLY A 52 7.74 -14.64 3.48
N ARG A 53 6.91 -15.69 3.43
CA ARG A 53 7.22 -17.00 4.06
C ARG A 53 8.41 -17.70 3.42
N ILE A 54 8.49 -17.69 2.08
CA ILE A 54 9.61 -18.27 1.34
C ILE A 54 10.90 -17.58 1.73
N ASN A 55 10.93 -16.24 1.76
CA ASN A 55 12.14 -15.49 2.10
C ASN A 55 12.61 -15.76 3.53
N ALA A 56 11.69 -15.84 4.50
CA ALA A 56 12.03 -16.19 5.87
C ALA A 56 12.66 -17.59 5.98
N LEU A 57 12.02 -18.59 5.36
CA LEU A 57 12.53 -19.97 5.36
C LEU A 57 13.85 -20.11 4.60
N VAL A 58 14.04 -19.35 3.52
CA VAL A 58 15.28 -19.35 2.75
C VAL A 58 16.44 -18.76 3.57
N LEU A 59 16.20 -17.72 4.37
CA LEU A 59 17.20 -17.17 5.29
C LEU A 59 17.60 -18.20 6.34
N ASP A 60 16.63 -18.91 6.93
CA ASP A 60 16.90 -19.97 7.91
C ASP A 60 17.68 -21.15 7.31
N ILE A 61 17.45 -21.47 6.02
CA ILE A 61 18.13 -22.56 5.31
C ILE A 61 19.55 -22.14 4.87
N ASP A 62 19.79 -20.86 4.56
CA ASP A 62 21.06 -20.37 3.99
C ASP A 62 22.26 -20.68 4.90
N ASP A 63 22.06 -20.61 6.21
CA ASP A 63 23.10 -20.87 7.21
C ASP A 63 23.52 -22.34 7.29
N GLN A 64 22.62 -23.27 6.96
CA GLN A 64 22.89 -24.72 7.05
C GLN A 64 23.15 -25.37 5.69
N LEU A 65 22.44 -24.93 4.64
CA LEU A 65 22.42 -25.55 3.32
C LEU A 65 22.37 -24.47 2.21
N PRO A 66 23.47 -23.74 1.97
CA PRO A 66 23.50 -22.60 1.06
C PRO A 66 23.18 -22.97 -0.41
N GLU A 67 23.52 -24.18 -0.84
CA GLU A 67 23.18 -24.68 -2.18
C GLU A 67 21.66 -24.88 -2.35
N VAL A 68 20.99 -25.37 -1.31
CA VAL A 68 19.52 -25.54 -1.31
C VAL A 68 18.83 -24.18 -1.29
N ALA A 69 19.29 -23.25 -0.45
CA ALA A 69 18.80 -21.88 -0.43
C ALA A 69 18.96 -21.20 -1.80
N THR A 70 20.09 -21.42 -2.48
CA THR A 70 20.34 -20.90 -3.83
C THR A 70 19.34 -21.47 -4.85
N VAL A 71 19.08 -22.78 -4.83
CA VAL A 71 18.08 -23.41 -5.71
C VAL A 71 16.69 -22.83 -5.46
N LEU A 72 16.29 -22.64 -4.19
CA LEU A 72 14.99 -22.05 -3.83
C LEU A 72 14.87 -20.59 -4.31
N LYS A 73 15.92 -19.78 -4.14
CA LYS A 73 15.99 -18.41 -4.68
C LYS A 73 15.82 -18.39 -6.20
N LEU A 74 16.48 -19.32 -6.91
CA LEU A 74 16.36 -19.45 -8.38
C LEU A 74 14.96 -19.91 -8.81
N LEU A 75 14.33 -20.83 -8.08
CA LEU A 75 12.95 -21.25 -8.34
C LEU A 75 11.97 -20.11 -8.12
N ASN A 76 12.10 -19.32 -7.05
CA ASN A 76 11.24 -18.17 -6.80
C ASN A 76 11.37 -17.14 -7.94
N ARG A 77 12.61 -16.88 -8.39
CA ARG A 77 12.85 -16.00 -9.54
C ARG A 77 12.22 -16.52 -10.83
N LYS A 78 12.29 -17.84 -11.08
CA LYS A 78 11.67 -18.47 -12.26
C LYS A 78 10.15 -18.32 -12.25
N ILE A 79 9.50 -18.54 -11.10
CA ILE A 79 8.04 -18.36 -10.93
C ILE A 79 7.66 -16.91 -11.22
N HIS A 80 8.41 -15.95 -10.69
CA HIS A 80 8.17 -14.53 -10.93
C HIS A 80 8.31 -14.13 -12.40
N ILE A 81 9.27 -14.71 -13.14
CA ILE A 81 9.40 -14.49 -14.60
C ILE A 81 8.20 -15.08 -15.35
N ILE A 82 7.73 -16.27 -14.97
CA ILE A 82 6.53 -16.90 -15.58
C ILE A 82 5.28 -16.05 -15.35
N GLY A 83 5.15 -15.43 -14.16
CA GLY A 83 4.09 -14.46 -13.86
C GLY A 83 4.09 -13.28 -14.85
N GLN A 84 5.24 -12.61 -15.00
CA GLN A 84 5.41 -11.46 -15.90
C GLN A 84 5.13 -11.80 -17.39
N MET A 85 5.44 -13.02 -17.83
CA MET A 85 5.12 -13.47 -19.19
C MET A 85 3.61 -13.61 -19.44
N SER A 86 2.81 -13.81 -18.39
CA SER A 86 1.36 -13.95 -18.49
C SER A 86 0.65 -12.59 -18.52
N GLU A 87 1.27 -11.54 -17.97
CA GLU A 87 0.75 -10.17 -17.89
C GLU A 87 1.10 -9.33 -19.13
N SER A 88 2.26 -9.59 -19.74
CA SER A 88 2.73 -8.92 -20.96
C SER A 88 1.88 -9.23 -22.21
N ALA A 89 0.97 -10.20 -22.15
CA ALA A 89 -0.03 -10.44 -23.20
C ALA A 89 -1.22 -9.45 -23.13
N GLU A 90 -1.45 -8.77 -22.00
CA GLU A 90 -2.66 -7.95 -21.79
C GLU A 90 -2.40 -6.47 -21.46
N SER A 91 -1.17 -6.03 -21.18
CA SER A 91 -0.91 -4.61 -20.87
C SER A 91 0.47 -4.16 -21.33
N GLY A 92 0.50 -3.32 -22.36
CA GLY A 92 1.70 -2.65 -22.80
C GLY A 92 2.13 -1.58 -21.78
N GLY A 93 3.27 -1.83 -21.13
CA GLY A 93 4.06 -0.81 -20.47
C GLY A 93 3.74 -0.60 -18.99
N GLU A 94 4.43 -1.34 -18.14
CA GLU A 94 5.22 -0.85 -17.01
C GLU A 94 5.96 -2.08 -16.43
N GLU A 95 7.29 -2.03 -16.32
CA GLU A 95 8.08 -3.12 -15.72
C GLU A 95 7.60 -3.35 -14.29
N ASP A 96 7.11 -4.55 -13.96
CA ASP A 96 6.70 -4.95 -12.61
C ASP A 96 7.92 -5.02 -11.67
N VAL A 97 8.34 -3.86 -11.21
CA VAL A 97 9.28 -3.69 -10.09
C VAL A 97 8.54 -4.10 -8.83
N ILE A 98 9.08 -5.10 -8.10
CA ILE A 98 8.61 -5.47 -6.75
C ILE A 98 8.32 -4.18 -5.96
N PRO A 99 7.10 -3.99 -5.41
CA PRO A 99 6.74 -2.74 -4.74
C PRO A 99 7.77 -2.42 -3.66
N ARG A 100 8.30 -1.20 -3.70
CA ARG A 100 9.20 -0.66 -2.66
C ARG A 100 8.50 0.49 -1.94
N PRO A 101 8.84 0.78 -0.68
CA PRO A 101 8.32 1.96 -0.02
C PRO A 101 8.69 3.22 -0.79
N THR A 102 7.69 3.97 -1.25
CA THR A 102 7.86 5.23 -1.99
C THR A 102 7.44 6.44 -1.15
N HIS A 103 6.53 6.26 -0.19
CA HIS A 103 5.98 7.34 0.63
C HIS A 103 6.01 7.00 2.11
N LYS A 104 6.28 8.02 2.93
CA LYS A 104 5.94 8.03 4.35
C LYS A 104 4.57 8.68 4.53
N ILE A 105 3.64 7.95 5.10
CA ILE A 105 2.24 8.37 5.23
C ILE A 105 1.79 8.29 6.69
N SER A 106 0.78 9.06 7.07
CA SER A 106 -0.03 8.77 8.26
C SER A 106 -1.28 8.03 7.82
N LEU A 107 -1.56 6.86 8.37
CA LEU A 107 -2.65 5.97 7.94
C LEU A 107 -3.62 5.65 9.08
N SER A 108 -4.90 5.60 8.75
CA SER A 108 -6.00 5.08 9.59
C SER A 108 -7.05 4.38 8.73
N ALA A 109 -7.98 3.66 9.37
CA ALA A 109 -9.08 3.00 8.66
C ALA A 109 -10.05 3.99 7.95
N SER A 110 -10.02 5.28 8.28
CA SER A 110 -10.90 6.29 7.66
C SER A 110 -10.19 7.20 6.66
N GLY A 111 -8.87 7.13 6.53
CA GLY A 111 -8.13 8.06 5.68
C GLY A 111 -6.63 8.01 5.88
N ALA A 112 -5.93 8.76 5.03
CA ALA A 112 -4.47 8.86 5.02
C ALA A 112 -4.00 10.29 4.77
N SER A 113 -2.80 10.63 5.23
CA SER A 113 -2.10 11.86 4.84
C SER A 113 -0.71 11.56 4.32
N PHE A 114 -0.32 12.20 3.23
CA PHE A 114 0.95 11.96 2.55
C PHE A 114 1.41 13.20 1.79
N HIS A 115 2.69 13.20 1.41
CA HIS A 115 3.25 14.28 0.60
C HIS A 115 2.90 14.08 -0.87
N ALA A 116 2.52 15.17 -1.54
CA ALA A 116 2.12 15.17 -2.94
C ALA A 116 2.57 16.46 -3.65
N PRO A 117 2.67 16.46 -5.00
CA PRO A 117 2.84 17.66 -5.80
C PRO A 117 1.68 18.65 -5.69
N ALA A 118 1.97 19.91 -6.03
CA ALA A 118 1.08 21.05 -5.83
C ALA A 118 -0.20 21.02 -6.69
N SER A 119 -0.26 20.15 -7.69
CA SER A 119 -1.40 19.98 -8.59
C SER A 119 -2.66 19.50 -7.88
N VAL A 120 -2.52 18.79 -6.75
CA VAL A 120 -3.65 18.29 -5.96
C VAL A 120 -4.30 19.41 -5.15
N ARG A 121 -5.64 19.49 -5.22
CA ARG A 121 -6.47 20.51 -4.58
C ARG A 121 -7.45 19.89 -3.59
N VAL A 122 -7.90 20.72 -2.63
CA VAL A 122 -8.97 20.34 -1.72
C VAL A 122 -10.23 20.04 -2.52
N HIS A 123 -10.96 19.00 -2.10
CA HIS A 123 -12.13 18.41 -2.76
C HIS A 123 -11.86 17.54 -4.00
N ASP A 124 -10.61 17.43 -4.46
CA ASP A 124 -10.28 16.45 -5.50
C ASP A 124 -10.61 15.03 -5.02
N CYS A 125 -11.14 14.22 -5.92
CA CYS A 125 -11.35 12.80 -5.70
C CYS A 125 -10.12 12.05 -6.21
N LEU A 126 -9.57 11.17 -5.38
CA LEU A 126 -8.39 10.37 -5.68
C LEU A 126 -8.74 8.89 -5.69
N GLU A 127 -8.26 8.17 -6.70
CA GLU A 127 -8.09 6.72 -6.64
C GLU A 127 -6.67 6.45 -6.14
N LEU A 128 -6.57 5.76 -4.99
CA LEU A 128 -5.35 5.45 -4.28
C LEU A 128 -5.05 3.95 -4.43
N SER A 129 -3.80 3.64 -4.74
CA SER A 129 -3.23 2.29 -4.75
C SER A 129 -2.11 2.24 -3.73
N LEU A 130 -2.32 1.50 -2.64
CA LEU A 130 -1.42 1.41 -1.49
C LEU A 130 -0.86 -0.02 -1.41
N THR A 131 0.41 -0.19 -1.04
CA THR A 131 0.97 -1.47 -0.59
C THR A 131 1.59 -1.30 0.79
N LEU A 132 1.09 -2.05 1.77
CA LEU A 132 1.55 -2.06 3.15
C LEU A 132 2.62 -3.14 3.36
N PHE A 133 3.66 -2.79 4.11
CA PHE A 133 4.82 -3.65 4.39
C PHE A 133 4.91 -4.00 5.88
N PRO A 134 5.55 -5.14 6.24
CA PRO A 134 6.27 -6.09 5.38
C PRO A 134 5.40 -7.12 4.64
N GLU A 135 4.08 -7.14 4.86
CA GLU A 135 3.18 -8.17 4.33
C GLU A 135 2.83 -8.01 2.85
N TYR A 136 3.31 -6.95 2.18
CA TYR A 136 3.01 -6.60 0.79
C TYR A 136 1.50 -6.58 0.48
N TYR A 137 0.69 -6.18 1.46
CA TYR A 137 -0.77 -6.14 1.33
C TYR A 137 -1.20 -4.92 0.52
N PHE A 138 -1.81 -5.13 -0.65
CA PHE A 138 -2.29 -4.02 -1.47
C PHE A 138 -3.74 -3.63 -1.13
N ILE A 139 -4.00 -2.33 -1.15
CA ILE A 139 -5.30 -1.72 -0.88
C ILE A 139 -5.63 -0.77 -2.02
N LYS A 140 -6.86 -0.87 -2.51
CA LYS A 140 -7.43 0.13 -3.40
C LYS A 140 -8.47 0.95 -2.66
N ALA A 141 -8.23 2.25 -2.54
CA ALA A 141 -9.13 3.16 -1.85
C ALA A 141 -9.54 4.31 -2.78
N PHE A 142 -10.74 4.85 -2.55
CA PHE A 142 -11.17 6.09 -3.18
C PHE A 142 -11.38 7.10 -2.08
N GLY A 143 -10.84 8.30 -2.22
CA GLY A 143 -10.88 9.29 -1.16
C GLY A 143 -11.01 10.71 -1.66
N ARG A 144 -11.51 11.60 -0.79
CA ARG A 144 -11.62 13.02 -1.04
C ARG A 144 -10.52 13.76 -0.30
N VAL A 145 -9.83 14.66 -0.99
CA VAL A 145 -8.86 15.54 -0.34
C VAL A 145 -9.60 16.53 0.56
N VAL A 146 -9.34 16.47 1.86
CA VAL A 146 -9.98 17.32 2.88
C VAL A 146 -9.09 18.46 3.36
N SER A 147 -7.78 18.37 3.13
CA SER A 147 -6.82 19.43 3.48
C SER A 147 -5.59 19.33 2.59
N CYS A 148 -5.09 20.49 2.15
CA CYS A 148 -3.77 20.64 1.54
C CYS A 148 -3.01 21.72 2.32
N ARG A 149 -1.80 21.42 2.78
CA ARG A 149 -0.91 22.39 3.45
C ARG A 149 0.46 22.34 2.79
N ASP A 150 1.17 23.45 2.82
CA ASP A 150 2.55 23.47 2.34
C ASP A 150 3.43 22.62 3.27
N ALA A 151 4.29 21.80 2.67
CA ALA A 151 5.23 20.93 3.38
C ALA A 151 6.64 21.51 3.34
N LEU A 152 7.34 21.44 4.47
CA LEU A 152 8.75 21.82 4.58
C LEU A 152 9.57 20.60 5.04
N PRO A 153 10.67 20.23 4.36
CA PRO A 153 11.23 20.86 3.16
C PRO A 153 10.44 20.51 1.88
N SER A 154 10.19 21.50 1.03
CA SER A 154 9.46 21.33 -0.23
C SER A 154 10.38 20.92 -1.38
N THR A 155 10.09 19.80 -2.04
CA THR A 155 10.63 19.47 -3.39
C THR A 155 9.50 19.59 -4.42
N PRO A 156 9.80 19.70 -5.74
CA PRO A 156 8.75 19.82 -6.76
C PRO A 156 7.68 18.72 -6.68
N ASP A 157 8.12 17.50 -6.34
CA ASP A 157 7.27 16.31 -6.25
C ASP A 157 6.61 16.13 -4.87
N PHE A 158 7.06 16.85 -3.83
CA PHE A 158 6.59 16.70 -2.45
C PHE A 158 6.43 18.04 -1.72
N ASN A 159 5.81 19.02 -2.37
CA ASN A 159 5.66 20.37 -1.80
C ASN A 159 4.40 20.57 -0.95
N LYS A 160 3.44 19.64 -1.00
CA LYS A 160 2.23 19.70 -0.17
C LYS A 160 2.08 18.47 0.70
N LEU A 161 1.64 18.66 1.93
CA LEU A 161 1.07 17.61 2.77
C LEU A 161 -0.44 17.62 2.58
N ILE A 162 -0.96 16.55 1.99
CA ILE A 162 -2.40 16.38 1.76
C ILE A 162 -2.99 15.37 2.73
N ALA A 163 -4.24 15.60 3.13
CA ALA A 163 -5.04 14.66 3.91
C ALA A 163 -6.26 14.24 3.09
N VAL A 164 -6.51 12.95 3.07
CA VAL A 164 -7.55 12.30 2.28
C VAL A 164 -8.43 11.47 3.20
N ASP A 165 -9.74 11.71 3.15
CA ASP A 165 -10.74 10.85 3.80
C ASP A 165 -11.24 9.83 2.79
N PHE A 166 -11.32 8.56 3.19
CA PHE A 166 -11.78 7.48 2.32
C PHE A 166 -13.29 7.59 2.11
N ILE A 167 -13.69 7.79 0.85
CA ILE A 167 -15.08 7.70 0.38
C ILE A 167 -15.48 6.24 0.23
N PHE A 168 -14.57 5.41 -0.30
CA PHE A 168 -14.77 3.98 -0.44
C PHE A 168 -13.48 3.23 -0.08
N LEU A 169 -13.65 2.21 0.75
CA LEU A 169 -12.66 1.21 1.10
C LEU A 169 -13.40 -0.11 1.23
N ASP A 170 -12.83 -1.19 0.71
CA ASP A 170 -13.43 -2.51 0.89
C ASP A 170 -13.45 -2.90 2.38
N ALA A 171 -14.45 -3.67 2.82
CA ALA A 171 -14.59 -4.03 4.23
C ALA A 171 -13.41 -4.86 4.72
N ASP A 172 -12.91 -5.78 3.89
CA ASP A 172 -11.74 -6.61 4.22
C ASP A 172 -10.49 -5.73 4.36
N ASP A 173 -10.33 -4.75 3.46
CA ASP A 173 -9.23 -3.78 3.51
C ASP A 173 -9.32 -2.87 4.74
N GLN A 174 -10.53 -2.45 5.14
CA GLN A 174 -10.76 -1.64 6.33
C GLN A 174 -10.35 -2.39 7.61
N ASP A 175 -10.77 -3.66 7.72
CA ASP A 175 -10.41 -4.52 8.84
C ASP A 175 -8.91 -4.85 8.86
N TYR A 176 -8.31 -5.02 7.68
CA TYR A 176 -6.86 -5.18 7.55
C TYR A 176 -6.11 -3.95 8.04
N ILE A 177 -6.48 -2.74 7.58
CA ILE A 177 -5.84 -1.49 8.03
C ILE A 177 -5.97 -1.37 9.55
N MET A 178 -7.15 -1.66 10.12
CA MET A 178 -7.35 -1.59 11.56
C MET A 178 -6.41 -2.53 12.32
N SER A 179 -6.28 -3.78 11.86
CA SER A 179 -5.38 -4.78 12.44
C SER A 179 -3.91 -4.37 12.32
N HIS A 180 -3.51 -3.87 11.14
CA HIS A 180 -2.16 -3.40 10.84
C HIS A 180 -1.75 -2.20 11.72
N VAL A 181 -2.65 -1.22 11.85
CA VAL A 181 -2.47 -0.04 12.72
C VAL A 181 -2.24 -0.47 14.17
N LEU A 182 -3.05 -1.41 14.69
CA LEU A 182 -2.92 -1.91 16.06
C LEU A 182 -1.60 -2.66 16.29
N LYS A 183 -1.19 -3.49 15.32
CA LYS A 183 0.08 -4.22 15.36
C LYS A 183 1.26 -3.26 15.44
N LYS A 184 1.36 -2.28 14.53
CA LYS A 184 2.46 -1.30 14.51
C LYS A 184 2.50 -0.40 15.74
N GLN A 185 1.35 -0.03 16.30
CA GLN A 185 1.31 0.69 17.58
C GLN A 185 1.90 -0.14 18.72
N SER A 186 1.57 -1.43 18.78
CA SER A 186 2.05 -2.34 19.81
C SER A 186 3.57 -2.56 19.72
N GLU A 187 4.11 -2.61 18.50
CA GLU A 187 5.56 -2.70 18.24
C GLU A 187 6.28 -1.44 18.73
N ARG A 188 5.81 -0.24 18.33
CA ARG A 188 6.39 1.04 18.77
C ARG A 188 6.43 1.21 20.28
N LEU A 189 5.37 0.81 20.98
CA LEU A 189 5.30 0.87 22.44
C LEU A 189 6.28 -0.07 23.13
N ARG A 190 6.68 -1.17 22.47
CA ARG A 190 7.67 -2.12 22.98
C ARG A 190 9.09 -1.60 22.76
N ASP A 191 9.36 -1.05 21.58
CA ASP A 191 10.64 -0.46 21.24
C ASP A 191 10.94 0.74 22.14
N ALA A 192 9.97 1.63 22.36
CA ALA A 192 10.09 2.80 23.25
C ALA A 192 10.26 2.46 24.75
N LYS A 193 10.06 1.20 25.16
CA LYS A 193 10.33 0.71 26.52
C LYS A 193 11.67 -0.01 26.65
N SER A 194 12.32 -0.31 25.53
CA SER A 194 13.58 -1.04 25.47
C SER A 194 14.78 -0.10 25.28
N ASP A 195 14.52 1.19 25.05
CA ASP A 195 15.42 2.35 25.21
C ASP A 195 15.27 2.99 26.60
#